data_AF-A0A800ERE1-F1
#
_entry.id   AF-A0A800ERE1-F1
#
_cell.length_a   1.000
_cell.length_b   1.000
_cell.length_c   1.000
_cell.angle_alpha   90.00
_cell.angle_beta   90.00
_cell.angle_gamma   90.00
#
_symmetry.space_group_name_H-M   'P 1'
#
loop_
_entity.id
_entity.type
_entity.pdbx_description
1 polymer ?
#
loop_
_entity_poly.entity_id
_entity_poly.type
_entity_poly.pdbx_seq_one_letter_code
_entity_poly.pdbx_strand_id
1 'polypeptide(L)' 'MQIAYIDGRRLRRALTAACQWAREQRSELNRINVFPVPDGDTGTNLALTVQAITDHLARGDQQVVDFLP' A
#
# COMPACT_ATOMS: atom_id res chain seq x y z
N MET A 1 7.27 20.45 -4.20
CA MET A 1 7.98 20.19 -2.93
C MET A 1 8.90 19.00 -3.14
N GLN A 2 10.22 19.15 -2.93
CA GLN A 2 11.15 18.02 -2.98
C GLN A 2 11.19 17.30 -1.63
N ILE A 3 11.27 15.97 -1.64
CA ILE A 3 11.44 15.16 -0.41
C ILE A 3 12.94 15.00 -0.17
N ALA A 4 13.46 15.64 0.89
CA ALA A 4 14.89 15.61 1.23
C ALA A 4 15.31 14.38 2.06
N TYR A 5 14.37 13.77 2.79
CA TYR A 5 14.60 12.57 3.61
C TYR A 5 13.29 11.80 3.84
N ILE A 6 13.42 10.52 4.19
CA ILE A 6 12.31 9.65 4.57
C ILE A 6 12.58 9.12 5.98
N ASP A 7 11.72 9.46 6.93
CA ASP A 7 11.65 8.84 8.26
C ASP A 7 10.45 7.86 8.32
N GLY A 8 10.33 7.11 9.42
CA GLY A 8 9.25 6.13 9.56
C GLY A 8 7.83 6.72 9.42
N ARG A 9 7.61 7.94 9.89
CA ARG A 9 6.30 8.62 9.78
C ARG A 9 5.99 9.02 8.34
N ARG A 10 6.98 9.55 7.61
CA ARG A 10 6.86 9.91 6.19
C ARG A 10 6.65 8.67 5.34
N LEU A 11 7.40 7.59 5.61
CA LEU A 11 7.23 6.31 4.93
C LEU A 11 5.83 5.75 5.15
N ARG A 12 5.34 5.74 6.39
CA ARG A 12 3.98 5.29 6.71
C ARG A 12 2.92 6.08 5.93
N ARG A 13 3.00 7.41 5.95
CA ARG A 13 2.06 8.27 5.20
C ARG A 13 2.10 8.01 3.69
N ALA A 14 3.31 7.87 3.14
CA ALA A 14 3.48 7.56 1.72
C ALA A 14 2.88 6.19 1.37
N LEU A 15 3.11 5.16 2.18
CA LEU A 15 2.54 3.83 1.98
C LEU A 15 1.02 3.84 2.12
N THR A 16 0.45 4.52 3.13
CA THR A 16 -1.01 4.65 3.27
C THR A 16 -1.63 5.30 2.03
N ALA A 17 -1.06 6.40 1.54
CA ALA A 17 -1.54 7.08 0.34
C ALA A 17 -1.40 6.20 -0.91
N ALA A 18 -0.27 5.51 -1.07
CA ALA A 18 -0.04 4.59 -2.18
C ALA A 18 -1.03 3.41 -2.17
N CYS A 19 -1.31 2.84 -0.99
CA CYS A 19 -2.28 1.75 -0.83
C CYS A 19 -3.69 2.21 -1.20
N GLN A 20 -4.10 3.40 -0.76
CA GLN A 20 -5.39 3.97 -1.15
C GLN A 20 -5.47 4.15 -2.67
N TRP A 21 -4.45 4.77 -3.27
CA TRP A 21 -4.43 5.02 -4.71
C TRP A 21 -4.47 3.72 -5.52
N ALA A 22 -3.70 2.71 -5.13
CA ALA A 22 -3.72 1.40 -5.79
C ALA A 22 -5.10 0.74 -5.74
N ARG A 23 -5.84 0.88 -4.65
CA ARG A 23 -7.24 0.40 -4.55
C ARG A 23 -8.18 1.15 -5.49
N GLU A 24 -8.03 2.46 -5.60
CA GLU A 24 -8.82 3.30 -6.52
C GLU A 24 -8.54 2.94 -8.00
N GLN A 25 -7.32 2.52 -8.32
CA GLN A 25 -6.91 2.09 -9.66
C GLN A 25 -7.24 0.62 -9.98
N ARG A 26 -7.94 -0.12 -9.11
CA ARG A 26 -8.22 -1.56 -9.29
C ARG A 26 -8.72 -1.92 -10.69
N SER A 27 -9.71 -1.20 -11.21
CA SER A 27 -10.31 -1.51 -12.51
C SER A 27 -9.32 -1.31 -13.66
N GLU A 28 -8.49 -0.27 -13.56
CA GLU A 28 -7.45 -0.01 -14.56
C GLU A 28 -6.34 -1.06 -14.48
N LEU A 29 -5.93 -1.45 -13.27
CA LEU A 29 -4.96 -2.51 -13.05
C LEU A 29 -5.44 -3.87 -13.58
N ASN A 30 -6.72 -4.21 -13.39
CA ASN A 30 -7.34 -5.38 -14.01
C ASN A 30 -7.29 -5.32 -15.54
N ARG A 31 -7.33 -4.12 -16.13
CA ARG A 31 -7.35 -3.91 -17.59
C ARG A 31 -5.97 -4.03 -18.22
N ILE A 32 -4.91 -3.59 -17.53
CA ILE A 32 -3.57 -3.50 -18.13
C ILE A 32 -2.78 -4.81 -18.09
N ASN A 33 -3.06 -5.72 -17.13
CA ASN A 33 -2.35 -7.00 -17.08
C ASN A 33 -3.05 -8.03 -17.95
N VAL A 34 -2.44 -8.32 -19.11
CA VAL A 34 -3.00 -9.21 -20.15
C VAL A 34 -2.11 -10.42 -20.43
N PHE A 35 -1.18 -10.77 -19.52
CA PHE A 35 -0.19 -11.84 -19.74
C PHE A 35 -0.25 -12.91 -18.65
N PRO A 36 -0.18 -14.23 -18.96
CA PRO A 36 -0.34 -14.84 -20.28
C PRO A 36 -1.81 -14.98 -20.73
N VAL A 37 -2.76 -14.80 -19.80
CA VAL A 37 -4.21 -14.84 -20.04
C VAL A 37 -4.84 -13.66 -19.29
N PRO A 38 -5.78 -12.89 -19.89
CA PRO A 38 -6.49 -11.83 -19.18
C PRO A 38 -7.54 -12.45 -18.25
N ASP A 39 -7.15 -12.76 -17.02
CA ASP A 39 -8.05 -13.18 -15.93
C ASP A 39 -8.78 -11.99 -15.30
N GLY A 40 -8.31 -10.76 -15.55
CA GLY A 40 -8.94 -9.53 -15.10
C GLY A 40 -8.91 -9.37 -13.57
N ASP A 41 -7.99 -10.05 -12.89
CA ASP A 41 -7.96 -10.12 -11.43
C ASP A 41 -6.78 -9.35 -10.80
N THR A 42 -5.87 -8.82 -11.61
CA THR A 42 -4.57 -8.31 -11.14
C THR A 42 -4.71 -7.13 -10.18
N GLY A 43 -5.57 -6.18 -10.51
CA GLY A 43 -5.95 -5.09 -9.62
C GLY A 43 -6.68 -5.58 -8.37
N THR A 44 -7.49 -6.63 -8.47
CA THR A 44 -8.14 -7.24 -7.29
C THR A 44 -7.10 -7.86 -6.35
N ASN A 45 -6.17 -8.63 -6.89
CA ASN A 45 -5.06 -9.24 -6.15
C ASN A 45 -4.21 -8.16 -5.47
N LEU A 46 -3.84 -7.09 -6.20
CA LEU A 46 -3.11 -5.97 -5.62
C LEU A 46 -3.92 -5.24 -4.54
N ALA A 47 -5.22 -5.00 -4.76
CA ALA A 47 -6.09 -4.34 -3.79
C ALA A 47 -6.16 -5.12 -2.46
N LEU A 48 -6.21 -6.45 -2.52
CA LEU A 48 -6.14 -7.31 -1.34
C LEU A 48 -4.79 -7.21 -0.64
N THR A 49 -3.69 -7.25 -1.39
CA THR A 49 -2.33 -7.09 -0.83
C THR A 49 -2.17 -5.75 -0.10
N VAL A 50 -2.56 -4.64 -0.72
CA VAL A 50 -2.41 -3.30 -0.11
C VAL A 50 -3.41 -3.05 1.02
N GLN A 51 -4.57 -3.72 1.03
CA GLN A 51 -5.47 -3.70 2.17
C GLN A 51 -4.81 -4.35 3.39
N ALA A 52 -4.17 -5.52 3.24
CA ALA A 52 -3.44 -6.16 4.32
C ALA A 52 -2.31 -5.28 4.88
N ILE A 53 -1.60 -4.56 4.00
CA ILE A 53 -0.58 -3.58 4.40
C ILE A 53 -1.22 -2.44 5.22
N THR A 54 -2.31 -1.85 4.72
CA THR A 54 -3.02 -0.75 5.40
C THR A 54 -3.51 -1.17 6.78
N ASP A 55 -4.06 -2.38 6.90
CA ASP A 55 -4.54 -2.94 8.16
C ASP A 55 -3.39 -3.14 9.16
N HIS A 56 -2.19 -3.50 8.70
CA HIS A 56 -1.01 -3.62 9.53
C HIS A 56 -0.47 -2.24 9.96
N LEU A 57 -0.41 -1.28 9.04
CA LEU A 57 0.01 0.10 9.34
C LEU A 57 -0.92 0.79 10.34
N ALA A 58 -2.23 0.49 10.30
CA ALA A 58 -3.20 0.97 11.27
C ALA A 58 -3.03 0.35 12.67
N ARG A 59 -2.57 -0.91 12.75
CA ARG A 59 -2.28 -1.62 14.01
C ARG A 59 -0.94 -1.21 14.64
N GLY A 60 0.02 -0.76 13.83
CA GLY A 60 1.36 -0.35 14.27
C GLY A 60 1.38 0.83 15.26
N ASP A 61 0.27 1.53 15.47
CA ASP A 61 0.14 2.55 16.52
C ASP A 61 0.13 1.95 17.95
N GLN A 62 0.01 0.63 18.12
CA GLN A 62 -0.03 -0.04 19.43
C GLN A 62 1.25 -0.77 19.87
N GLN A 63 2.28 -0.91 19.00
CA GLN A 63 3.46 -1.73 19.31
C GLN A 63 4.81 -0.98 19.32
N VAL A 64 4.83 0.33 19.14
CA VAL A 64 6.03 1.14 19.45
C VAL A 64 6.05 1.40 20.96
N VAL A 65 6.14 0.34 21.74
CA VAL A 65 6.58 0.38 23.13
C VAL A 65 8.09 0.17 23.13
N ASP A 66 8.79 1.24 23.50
CA ASP A 66 10.13 1.30 24.09
C ASP A 66 11.23 0.40 23.50
N PHE A 67 11.95 0.94 22.52
CA PHE A 67 13.38 0.65 22.33
C PHE A 67 14.18 1.94 22.42
N LEU A 68 14.17 2.55 23.60
CA LEU A 68 15.23 3.44 24.08
C LEU A 68 15.66 2.89 25.45
N PRO A 69 16.97 2.76 25.73
CA PRO A 69 17.45 2.40 27.06
C PRO A 69 17.09 3.48 28.10
#